data_AF-A0A8S0YG06-F1
#
_entry.id   AF-A0A8S0YG06-F1
#
_cell.length_a   1.000
_cell.length_b   1.000
_cell.length_c   1.000
_cell.angle_alpha   90.00
_cell.angle_beta   90.00
_cell.angle_gamma   90.00
#
_symmetry.space_group_name_H-M   'P 1'
#
loop_
_entity.id
_entity.type
_entity.pdbx_description
1 polymer ?
#
loop_
_entity_poly.entity_id
_entity_poly.type
_entity_poly.pdbx_seq_one_letter_code
_entity_poly.pdbx_strand_id
1 'polypeptide(L)'
;MSKEEMKVYFDGDSNWYASPWDIEKTRLWIIKNYQLDDEFELEECDLDNDGMWYETNDKKDIEELEDYDEQCKGGIGDLRRTDENLIERLMSFRDVLKIQGVSTEPYVIATTNY
;
A
#
# COMPACT_ATOMS: atom_id res chain seq x y z
N MET A 1 2.41 12.69 -23.26
CA MET A 1 1.43 12.45 -22.19
C MET A 1 2.16 12.65 -20.89
N SER A 2 1.75 13.63 -20.08
CA SER A 2 2.19 13.68 -18.68
C SER A 2 1.72 12.38 -18.02
N LYS A 3 2.61 11.59 -17.44
CA LYS A 3 2.19 10.57 -16.48
C LYS A 3 1.59 11.35 -15.32
N GLU A 4 0.27 11.29 -15.14
CA GLU A 4 -0.32 11.74 -13.87
C GLU A 4 0.37 10.96 -12.75
N GLU A 5 0.87 11.66 -11.74
CA GLU A 5 1.53 11.01 -10.60
C GLU A 5 0.48 10.21 -9.84
N MET A 6 0.77 8.93 -9.59
CA MET A 6 -0.10 8.07 -8.81
C MET A 6 -0.18 8.60 -7.37
N LYS A 7 -1.38 8.56 -6.80
CA LYS A 7 -1.67 8.85 -5.40
C LYS A 7 -2.20 7.59 -4.72
N VAL A 8 -2.19 7.58 -3.39
CA VAL A 8 -2.77 6.50 -2.59
C VAL A 8 -3.82 7.08 -1.66
N TYR A 9 -4.96 6.39 -1.59
CA TYR A 9 -6.10 6.76 -0.76
C TYR A 9 -6.47 5.62 0.18
N PHE A 10 -6.74 5.92 1.45
CA PHE A 10 -7.22 4.96 2.44
C PHE A 10 -8.73 5.14 2.66
N ASP A 11 -9.47 4.03 2.78
CA ASP A 11 -10.92 4.05 3.04
C ASP A 11 -11.33 4.18 4.51
N GLY A 12 -10.36 4.31 5.42
CA GLY A 12 -10.64 4.39 6.85
C GLY A 12 -10.93 3.03 7.51
N ASP A 13 -10.92 1.94 6.75
CA ASP A 13 -11.22 0.60 7.25
C ASP A 13 -10.10 -0.40 6.94
N SER A 14 -9.99 -0.82 5.69
CA SER A 14 -9.18 -1.99 5.33
C SER A 14 -8.45 -1.90 4.00
N ASN A 15 -8.77 -0.95 3.11
CA ASN A 15 -8.19 -0.91 1.78
C ASN A 15 -7.48 0.40 1.47
N TRP A 16 -6.36 0.26 0.77
CA TRP A 16 -5.65 1.36 0.13
C TRP A 16 -5.81 1.25 -1.37
N TYR A 17 -6.08 2.38 -2.02
CA TYR A 17 -6.32 2.48 -3.45
C TYR A 17 -5.27 3.36 -4.10
N ALA A 18 -4.51 2.81 -5.04
CA ALA A 18 -3.64 3.58 -5.90
C ALA A 18 -4.45 4.14 -7.08
N SER A 19 -4.32 5.44 -7.37
CA SER A 19 -5.08 6.10 -8.42
C SER A 19 -4.28 7.23 -9.10
N PRO A 20 -4.34 7.37 -10.43
CA PRO A 20 -3.83 8.57 -11.11
C PRO A 20 -4.77 9.78 -10.98
N TRP A 21 -5.99 9.59 -10.47
CA TRP A 21 -7.02 10.62 -10.39
C TRP A 21 -6.98 11.38 -9.07
N ASP A 22 -7.69 12.51 -9.00
CA ASP A 22 -8.02 13.14 -7.74
C ASP A 22 -8.95 12.29 -6.85
N ILE A 23 -9.06 12.70 -5.59
CA ILE A 23 -9.79 11.97 -4.56
C ILE A 23 -11.28 11.86 -4.88
N GLU A 24 -11.91 12.91 -5.41
CA GLU A 24 -13.35 12.92 -5.72
C GLU A 24 -13.68 11.91 -6.83
N LYS A 25 -12.91 11.94 -7.92
CA LYS A 25 -13.10 11.01 -9.04
C LYS A 25 -12.78 9.57 -8.65
N THR A 26 -11.74 9.37 -7.83
CA THR A 26 -11.37 8.05 -7.31
C THR A 26 -12.48 7.49 -6.42
N ARG A 27 -12.97 8.28 -5.47
CA ARG A 27 -14.08 7.94 -4.57
C ARG A 27 -15.33 7.51 -5.32
N LEU A 28 -15.77 8.29 -6.32
CA LEU A 28 -16.95 7.94 -7.13
C LEU A 28 -16.78 6.62 -7.89
N TRP A 29 -15.56 6.33 -8.36
CA TRP A 29 -15.25 5.06 -9.01
C TRP A 29 -15.33 3.88 -8.04
N ILE A 30 -14.82 4.04 -6.82
CA ILE A 30 -14.87 3.00 -5.78
C ILE A 30 -16.33 2.73 -5.39
N ILE A 31 -17.09 3.78 -5.06
CA ILE A 31 -18.52 3.66 -4.73
C ILE A 31 -19.27 2.85 -5.80
N LYS A 32 -19.04 3.19 -7.07
CA LYS A 32 -19.69 2.51 -8.19
C LYS A 32 -19.27 1.04 -8.32
N ASN A 33 -17.97 0.74 -8.21
CA ASN A 33 -17.45 -0.60 -8.45
C ASN A 33 -17.70 -1.57 -7.31
N TYR A 34 -17.69 -1.07 -6.06
CA TYR A 34 -17.90 -1.88 -4.86
C TYR A 34 -19.32 -1.74 -4.28
N GLN A 35 -20.20 -0.97 -4.94
CA GLN A 35 -21.60 -0.76 -4.54
C GLN A 35 -21.71 -0.21 -3.11
N LEU A 36 -20.85 0.75 -2.78
CA LEU A 36 -20.83 1.40 -1.47
C LEU A 36 -21.85 2.54 -1.42
N ASP A 37 -22.04 3.10 -0.23
CA ASP A 37 -22.91 4.25 -0.02
C ASP A 37 -22.23 5.58 -0.40
N ASP A 38 -23.05 6.59 -0.68
CA ASP A 38 -22.61 7.95 -0.98
C ASP A 38 -21.98 8.67 0.24
N GLU A 39 -22.00 8.07 1.44
CA GLU A 39 -21.27 8.52 2.63
C GLU A 39 -19.82 8.00 2.69
N PHE A 40 -19.38 7.13 1.76
CA PHE A 40 -18.02 6.60 1.74
C PHE A 40 -16.97 7.72 1.67
N GLU A 41 -15.93 7.69 2.51
CA GLU A 41 -14.88 8.71 2.53
C GLU A 41 -13.53 8.10 2.16
N LEU A 42 -12.61 8.96 1.71
CA LEU A 42 -11.23 8.61 1.43
C LEU A 42 -10.32 9.65 2.08
N GLU A 43 -9.16 9.20 2.52
CA GLU A 43 -8.07 10.06 2.98
C GLU A 43 -6.85 9.86 2.08
N GLU A 44 -6.20 10.94 1.66
CA GLU A 44 -4.96 10.86 0.87
C GLU A 44 -3.78 10.52 1.78
N CYS A 45 -3.02 9.49 1.40
CA CYS A 45 -1.82 9.07 2.12
C CYS A 45 -0.58 9.84 1.66
N ASP A 46 0.37 10.05 2.57
CA ASP A 46 1.70 10.54 2.25
C ASP A 46 2.53 9.39 1.64
N LEU A 47 2.90 9.52 0.36
CA LEU A 47 3.58 8.45 -0.36
C LEU A 47 4.95 8.07 0.21
N ASP A 48 5.60 8.98 0.94
CA ASP A 48 6.95 8.79 1.46
C ASP A 48 6.95 8.39 2.95
N ASN A 49 5.90 8.74 3.68
CA ASN A 49 5.79 8.48 5.12
C ASN A 49 4.81 7.36 5.48
N ASP A 50 3.77 7.14 4.67
CA ASP A 50 2.84 6.03 4.81
C ASP A 50 3.29 4.84 3.94
N GLY A 51 2.86 3.64 4.33
CA GLY A 51 3.32 2.43 3.68
C GLY A 51 2.48 1.20 3.96
N MET A 52 2.92 0.10 3.37
CA MET A 52 2.34 -1.22 3.56
C MET A 52 3.44 -2.26 3.75
N TRP A 53 3.09 -3.34 4.42
CA TRP A 53 3.92 -4.54 4.44
C TRP A 53 3.93 -5.16 3.04
N TYR A 54 5.12 -5.38 2.50
CA TYR A 54 5.32 -5.92 1.17
C TYR A 54 6.40 -7.00 1.22
N GLU A 55 6.17 -8.12 0.53
CA GLU A 55 7.12 -9.23 0.47
C GLU A 55 8.51 -8.75 0.01
N THR A 56 9.54 -9.12 0.76
CA THR A 56 10.93 -8.88 0.40
C THR A 56 11.68 -10.20 0.23
N ASN A 57 12.48 -10.25 -0.84
CA ASN A 57 13.43 -11.32 -1.11
C ASN A 57 14.88 -10.78 -1.08
N ASP A 58 15.09 -9.56 -0.54
CA ASP A 58 16.43 -9.01 -0.38
C ASP A 58 17.18 -9.79 0.69
N LYS A 59 18.35 -10.32 0.32
CA LYS A 59 19.21 -11.07 1.24
C LYS A 59 19.55 -10.28 2.50
N LYS A 60 19.71 -8.96 2.42
CA LYS A 60 20.02 -8.11 3.58
C LYS A 60 18.87 -8.06 4.57
N ASP A 61 17.63 -7.97 4.07
CA ASP A 61 16.45 -7.96 4.92
C ASP A 61 16.31 -9.32 5.64
N ILE A 62 16.52 -10.41 4.91
CA ILE A 62 16.49 -11.78 5.47
C ILE A 62 17.59 -11.97 6.53
N GLU A 63 18.81 -11.50 6.25
CA GLU A 63 19.93 -11.54 7.20
C GLU A 63 19.70 -10.65 8.42
N GLU A 64 19.03 -9.51 8.26
CA GLU A 64 18.73 -8.58 9.35
C GLU A 64 17.63 -9.08 10.28
N LEU A 65 16.62 -9.77 9.74
CA LEU A 65 15.56 -10.38 10.54
C LEU A 65 16.05 -11.60 11.34
N GLU A 66 17.07 -12.31 10.84
CA GLU A 66 17.63 -13.53 11.45
C GLU A 66 16.53 -14.55 11.84
N ASP A 67 16.48 -14.97 13.11
CA ASP A 67 15.49 -15.90 13.65
C ASP A 67 14.30 -15.19 14.31
N TYR A 68 14.26 -13.86 14.29
CA TYR A 68 13.18 -13.09 14.92
C TYR A 68 11.90 -13.13 14.08
N ASP A 69 10.75 -13.09 14.76
CA ASP A 69 9.45 -12.93 14.10
C ASP A 69 9.26 -11.50 13.58
N GLU A 70 9.86 -10.50 14.24
CA GLU A 70 9.72 -9.08 13.87
C GLU A 70 10.91 -8.24 14.33
N GLN A 71 11.30 -7.27 13.50
CA GLN A 71 12.25 -6.20 13.79
C GLN A 71 11.59 -4.84 13.54
N CYS A 72 10.96 -4.30 14.59
CA CYS A 72 10.23 -3.04 14.55
C CYS A 72 11.05 -1.88 15.13
N LYS A 73 11.58 -1.02 14.26
CA LYS A 73 12.25 0.26 14.56
C LYS A 73 11.27 1.43 14.54
N GLY A 74 10.01 1.20 14.21
CA GLY A 74 8.91 2.16 14.34
C GLY A 74 8.54 2.84 13.03
N GLY A 75 8.72 2.18 11.87
CA GLY A 75 8.30 2.74 10.59
C GLY A 75 8.88 2.04 9.37
N ILE A 76 8.92 2.76 8.24
CA ILE A 76 9.42 2.25 6.96
C ILE A 76 10.80 1.60 7.13
N GLY A 77 10.92 0.37 6.64
CA GLY A 77 12.10 -0.47 6.78
C GLY A 77 12.01 -1.54 7.86
N ASP A 78 10.97 -1.50 8.70
CA ASP A 78 10.68 -2.58 9.65
C ASP A 78 10.44 -3.90 8.91
N LEU A 79 10.78 -5.01 9.57
CA LEU A 79 10.71 -6.35 9.00
C LEU A 79 9.82 -7.23 9.86
N ARG A 80 9.02 -8.08 9.22
CA ARG A 80 8.23 -9.10 9.92
C ARG A 80 8.21 -10.41 9.15
N ARG A 81 8.03 -11.51 9.88
CA ARG A 81 7.76 -12.84 9.37
C ARG A 81 6.28 -13.14 9.60
N THR A 82 5.53 -13.31 8.52
CA THR A 82 4.11 -13.68 8.59
C THR A 82 3.89 -15.18 8.46
N ASP A 83 4.81 -15.88 7.78
CA ASP A 83 4.86 -17.35 7.66
C ASP A 83 6.32 -17.82 7.57
N GLU A 84 6.58 -19.12 7.71
CA GLU A 84 7.93 -19.71 7.67
C GLU A 84 8.78 -19.29 6.46
N ASN A 85 8.14 -18.93 5.34
CA ASN A 85 8.82 -18.54 4.10
C ASN A 85 8.46 -17.13 3.62
N LEU A 86 7.68 -16.37 4.39
CA LEU A 86 7.23 -15.03 3.98
C LEU A 86 7.80 -13.98 4.93
N ILE A 87 8.76 -13.23 4.41
CA ILE A 87 9.34 -12.07 5.08
C ILE A 87 8.83 -10.84 4.35
N GLU A 88 8.31 -9.90 5.11
CA GLU A 88 7.80 -8.64 4.60
C GLU A 88 8.60 -7.49 5.19
N ARG A 89 8.76 -6.44 4.38
CA ARG A 89 9.31 -5.16 4.78
C ARG A 89 8.21 -4.12 4.74
N LEU A 90 8.15 -3.25 5.75
CA LEU A 90 7.29 -2.09 5.69
C LEU A 90 7.88 -1.10 4.67
N MET A 91 7.22 -0.96 3.52
CA MET A 91 7.69 -0.15 2.40
C MET A 91 6.80 1.08 2.21
N SER A 92 7.41 2.21 1.84
CA SER A 92 6.66 3.41 1.47
C SER A 92 5.74 3.13 0.28
N PHE A 93 4.58 3.78 0.22
CA PHE A 93 3.71 3.65 -0.95
C PHE A 93 4.41 4.06 -2.26
N ARG A 94 5.30 5.06 -2.20
CA ARG A 94 6.12 5.44 -3.37
C ARG A 94 6.96 4.28 -3.88
N ASP A 95 7.59 3.51 -3.00
CA ASP A 95 8.41 2.37 -3.41
C ASP A 95 7.56 1.20 -3.90
N VAL A 96 6.42 0.93 -3.26
CA VAL A 96 5.48 -0.10 -3.73
C VAL A 96 4.96 0.24 -5.12
N LEU A 97 4.60 1.50 -5.40
CA LEU A 97 4.19 1.96 -6.73
C LEU A 97 5.27 1.76 -7.80
N LYS A 98 6.56 1.87 -7.44
CA LYS A 98 7.66 1.56 -8.38
C LYS A 98 7.72 0.06 -8.73
N ILE A 99 7.33 -0.80 -7.80
CA ILE A 99 7.34 -2.26 -7.96
C ILE A 99 6.09 -2.75 -8.71
N GLN A 100 4.90 -2.40 -8.21
CA GLN A 100 3.62 -2.84 -8.78
C GLN A 100 3.28 -2.12 -10.09
N GLY A 101 3.83 -0.92 -10.31
CA GLY A 101 3.63 -0.13 -11.52
C GLY A 101 2.54 0.94 -11.38
N VAL A 102 2.14 1.48 -12.53
CA VAL A 102 1.15 2.56 -12.63
C VAL A 102 -0.03 2.12 -13.50
N SER A 103 -1.21 2.66 -13.23
CA SER A 103 -2.45 2.33 -13.94
C SER A 103 -3.14 3.61 -14.43
N THR A 104 -3.99 3.49 -15.44
CA THR A 104 -4.87 4.58 -15.90
C THR A 104 -6.19 4.66 -15.11
N GLU A 105 -6.50 3.63 -14.33
CA GLU A 105 -7.67 3.52 -13.46
C GLU A 105 -7.25 3.13 -12.04
N PRO A 106 -8.04 3.47 -11.00
CA PRO A 106 -7.76 3.08 -9.64
C PRO A 106 -7.69 1.56 -9.46
N TYR A 107 -6.89 1.11 -8.50
CA TYR A 107 -6.83 -0.29 -8.09
C TYR A 107 -6.47 -0.40 -6.59
N VAL A 108 -6.81 -1.52 -5.97
CA VAL A 108 -6.44 -1.79 -4.58
C VAL A 108 -4.95 -2.14 -4.54
N ILE A 109 -4.15 -1.32 -3.87
CA ILE A 109 -2.70 -1.51 -3.73
C ILE A 109 -2.35 -2.31 -2.47
N ALA A 110 -3.19 -2.22 -1.43
CA ALA A 110 -3.05 -2.95 -0.17
C ALA A 110 -4.41 -3.23 0.47
N THR A 111 -4.51 -4.33 1.22
CA THR A 111 -5.66 -4.68 2.05
C THR A 111 -5.19 -5.31 3.36
N THR A 112 -5.92 -5.08 4.46
CA THR A 112 -5.71 -5.80 5.74
C THR A 112 -6.50 -7.10 5.86
N ASN A 113 -7.44 -7.37 4.94
CA ASN A 113 -8.20 -8.62 4.91
C ASN A 113 -7.37 -9.73 4.22
N TYR A 114 -6.93 -10.70 5.01
CA TYR A 114 -6.33 -11.97 4.57
C TYR A 114 -7.29 -13.15 4.80
#